data_AF-A0A6C0HAM6-F1
#
_entry.id   AF-A0A6C0HAM6-F1
#
_cell.length_a   1.000
_cell.length_b   1.000
_cell.length_c   1.000
_cell.angle_alpha   90.00
_cell.angle_beta   90.00
_cell.angle_gamma   90.00
#
_symmetry.space_group_name_H-M   'P 1'
#
loop_
_entity.id
_entity.type
_entity.pdbx_description
1 polymer ?
#
loop_
_entity_poly.entity_id
_entity_poly.type
_entity_poly.pdbx_seq_one_letter_code
_entity_poly.pdbx_strand_id
1 'polypeptide(L)'
;MSKKFSNNNEIIQPTMLSVFFRSFNNVFFIAILLLIGIYYFYLRKHPSKKTWVTILGNFRENNTFIIVIAAFLFLSFLYSRITYFEKEITVKEINNTFYGKYGSNIIVDTDDNIYSVSNTIYYLQFSSMELYAKIDSGKKYKIRGYGKRIPFLGLSPIIIDAKPVA
;
A
#
# COMPACT_ATOMS: atom_id res chain seq x y z
N MET A 1 -11.81 18.23 -25.68
CA MET A 1 -11.92 19.35 -24.72
C MET A 1 -12.17 18.74 -23.34
N SER A 2 -11.11 18.45 -22.58
CA SER A 2 -11.20 17.77 -21.28
C SER A 2 -11.42 18.81 -20.17
N LYS A 3 -12.54 18.70 -19.44
CA LYS A 3 -12.86 19.56 -18.30
C LYS A 3 -11.92 19.23 -17.14
N LYS A 4 -10.87 20.03 -16.93
CA LYS A 4 -10.18 20.11 -15.63
C LYS A 4 -11.15 20.74 -14.63
N PHE A 5 -11.78 19.92 -13.79
CA PHE A 5 -12.50 20.39 -12.62
C PHE A 5 -11.47 20.91 -11.60
N SER A 6 -11.41 22.23 -11.46
CA SER A 6 -10.72 22.91 -10.35
C SER A 6 -11.52 22.65 -9.07
N ASN A 7 -11.06 21.72 -8.25
CA ASN A 7 -11.66 21.45 -6.96
C ASN A 7 -10.83 22.16 -5.88
N ASN A 8 -11.32 23.31 -5.40
CA ASN A 8 -10.71 24.13 -4.37
C ASN A 8 -10.90 23.54 -2.96
N ASN A 9 -10.60 22.25 -2.79
CA ASN A 9 -10.51 21.65 -1.47
C ASN A 9 -9.07 21.84 -1.00
N GLU A 10 -8.89 22.56 0.11
CA GLU A 10 -7.60 22.67 0.79
C GLU A 10 -6.92 21.29 0.83
N ILE A 11 -5.73 21.23 0.25
CA ILE A 11 -4.95 20.00 0.09
C ILE A 11 -4.41 19.66 1.47
N ILE A 12 -5.20 18.92 2.25
CA ILE A 12 -4.74 18.37 3.52
C ILE A 12 -3.70 17.31 3.18
N GLN A 13 -2.41 17.67 3.31
CA GLN A 13 -1.34 16.69 3.22
C GLN A 13 -1.55 15.65 4.34
N PRO A 14 -1.62 14.35 4.00
CA PRO A 14 -1.82 13.33 5.00
C PRO A 14 -0.63 13.31 5.95
N THR A 15 -0.90 13.33 7.26
CA THR A 15 0.15 13.26 8.30
C THR A 15 0.96 11.97 8.14
N MET A 16 2.24 11.99 8.54
CA MET A 16 3.13 10.82 8.56
C MET A 16 2.45 9.60 9.19
N LEU A 17 1.69 9.80 10.27
CA LEU A 17 0.95 8.76 10.96
C LEU A 17 -0.17 8.15 10.08
N SER A 18 -0.92 8.98 9.34
CA SER A 18 -1.97 8.50 8.44
C SER A 18 -1.42 7.77 7.20
N VAL A 19 -0.26 8.20 6.68
CA VAL A 19 0.48 7.52 5.60
C VAL A 19 1.00 6.16 6.06
N PHE A 20 1.53 6.12 7.28
CA PHE A 20 1.98 4.89 7.94
C PHE A 20 0.82 3.89 8.00
N PHE A 21 -0.33 4.25 8.58
CA PHE A 21 -1.49 3.35 8.65
C PHE A 21 -2.02 2.90 7.27
N ARG A 22 -2.04 3.78 6.25
CA ARG A 22 -2.49 3.40 4.90
C ARG A 22 -1.58 2.38 4.22
N SER A 23 -0.26 2.51 4.37
CA SER A 23 0.71 1.58 3.76
C SER A 23 0.59 0.17 4.33
N PHE A 24 0.06 0.02 5.55
CA PHE A 24 -0.12 -1.27 6.19
C PHE A 24 -1.44 -1.96 5.83
N ASN A 25 -2.55 -1.24 5.69
CA ASN A 25 -3.90 -1.83 5.72
C ASN A 25 -4.14 -3.09 4.86
N ASN A 26 -3.67 -3.13 3.61
CA ASN A 26 -4.03 -4.26 2.73
C ASN A 26 -3.13 -5.49 2.92
N VAL A 27 -1.83 -5.31 3.16
CA VAL A 27 -0.89 -6.42 3.46
C VAL A 27 -1.07 -6.89 4.91
N PHE A 28 -1.39 -5.97 5.82
CA PHE A 28 -1.71 -6.22 7.23
C PHE A 28 -2.92 -7.12 7.38
N PHE A 29 -4.01 -6.86 6.65
CA PHE A 29 -5.22 -7.66 6.75
C PHE A 29 -4.97 -9.12 6.35
N ILE A 30 -4.22 -9.34 5.26
CA ILE A 30 -3.88 -10.69 4.79
C ILE A 30 -2.90 -11.39 5.74
N ALA A 31 -1.88 -10.68 6.22
CA ALA A 31 -0.93 -11.24 7.19
C ALA A 31 -1.62 -11.62 8.51
N ILE A 32 -2.55 -10.80 8.99
CA ILE A 32 -3.37 -11.10 10.17
C ILE A 32 -4.25 -12.32 9.91
N LEU A 33 -4.94 -12.40 8.77
CA LEU A 33 -5.77 -13.56 8.45
C LEU A 33 -4.95 -14.84 8.34
N LEU A 34 -3.74 -14.78 7.79
CA LEU A 34 -2.82 -15.92 7.72
C LEU A 34 -2.30 -16.32 9.10
N LEU A 35 -1.93 -15.35 9.95
CA LEU A 35 -1.51 -15.62 11.32
C LEU A 35 -2.66 -16.19 12.16
N ILE A 36 -3.87 -15.66 12.01
CA ILE A 36 -5.09 -16.21 12.62
C ILE A 36 -5.35 -17.63 12.11
N GLY A 37 -5.18 -17.88 10.81
CA GLY A 37 -5.38 -19.20 10.19
C GLY A 37 -4.37 -20.25 10.67
N ILE A 38 -3.08 -19.90 10.68
CA ILE A 38 -2.00 -20.75 11.21
C ILE A 38 -2.22 -21.02 12.70
N TYR A 39 -2.60 -19.99 13.45
CA TYR A 39 -2.92 -20.10 14.87
C TYR A 39 -4.16 -20.97 15.13
N TYR A 40 -5.22 -20.82 14.35
CA TYR A 40 -6.42 -21.65 14.42
C TYR A 40 -6.10 -23.12 14.10
N PHE A 41 -5.27 -23.36 13.08
CA PHE A 41 -4.81 -24.70 12.73
C PHE A 41 -3.98 -25.34 13.87
N TYR A 42 -3.09 -24.57 14.49
CA TYR A 42 -2.31 -25.01 15.65
C TYR A 42 -3.21 -25.37 16.84
N LEU A 43 -4.21 -24.53 17.14
CA LEU A 43 -5.18 -24.79 18.21
C LEU A 43 -6.02 -26.05 17.96
N ARG A 44 -6.42 -26.30 16.71
CA ARG A 44 -7.15 -27.52 16.32
C ARG A 44 -6.34 -28.78 16.61
N LYS A 45 -5.01 -28.72 16.47
CA LYS A 45 -4.10 -29.85 16.68
C LYS A 45 -3.81 -30.12 18.17
N HIS A 46 -3.98 -29.12 19.05
CA HIS A 46 -3.66 -29.22 20.48
C HIS A 46 -4.81 -28.72 21.37
N PRO A 47 -5.92 -29.47 21.48
CA PRO A 47 -7.15 -29.02 22.14
C PRO A 47 -7.07 -28.95 23.69
N SER A 48 -6.01 -29.46 24.33
CA SER A 48 -6.04 -29.79 25.77
C SER A 48 -5.39 -28.78 26.72
N LYS A 49 -5.12 -27.52 26.33
CA LYS A 49 -4.51 -26.56 27.27
C LYS A 49 -5.36 -25.30 27.42
N LYS A 50 -5.64 -24.95 28.69
CA LYS A 50 -6.09 -23.64 29.19
C LYS A 50 -5.04 -22.55 28.92
N THR A 51 -4.58 -22.45 27.68
CA THR A 51 -3.43 -21.63 27.27
C THR A 51 -3.80 -20.17 27.07
N TRP A 52 -5.09 -19.87 26.90
CA TRP A 52 -5.59 -18.52 26.62
C TRP A 52 -5.22 -17.50 27.71
N VAL A 53 -5.36 -17.86 28.99
CA VAL A 53 -5.08 -16.95 30.12
C VAL A 53 -3.58 -16.73 30.30
N THR A 54 -2.75 -17.73 30.03
CA THR A 54 -1.29 -17.62 30.15
C THR A 54 -0.66 -16.87 28.97
N ILE A 55 -1.16 -17.07 27.75
CA ILE A 55 -0.67 -16.35 26.55
C ILE A 55 -1.10 -14.89 26.56
N LEU A 56 -2.37 -14.60 26.90
CA LEU A 56 -2.83 -13.21 27.05
C LEU A 56 -2.24 -12.54 28.30
N GLY A 57 -2.02 -13.30 29.38
CA GLY A 57 -1.35 -12.82 30.59
C GLY A 57 0.10 -12.40 30.35
N ASN A 58 0.85 -13.18 29.55
CA ASN A 58 2.22 -12.85 29.16
C ASN A 58 2.32 -11.74 28.10
N PHE A 59 1.21 -11.42 27.40
CA PHE A 59 1.17 -10.30 26.45
C PHE A 59 1.27 -8.94 27.14
N ARG A 60 0.89 -8.88 28.43
CA ARG A 60 0.92 -7.65 29.23
C ARG A 60 2.33 -7.24 29.70
N GLU A 61 3.31 -8.14 29.65
CA GLU A 61 4.64 -7.89 30.24
C GLU A 61 5.84 -7.84 29.26
N ASN A 62 5.67 -8.13 27.96
CA ASN A 62 6.83 -8.62 27.20
C ASN A 62 7.14 -8.00 25.82
N ASN A 63 8.45 -7.88 25.60
CA ASN A 63 9.17 -7.60 24.35
C ASN A 63 8.70 -8.42 23.12
N THR A 64 7.91 -9.48 23.32
CA THR A 64 7.30 -10.28 22.25
C THR A 64 6.38 -9.45 21.35
N PHE A 65 5.64 -8.48 21.89
CA PHE A 65 4.81 -7.59 21.07
C PHE A 65 5.66 -6.71 20.15
N ILE A 66 6.77 -6.17 20.70
CA ILE A 66 7.75 -5.37 19.94
C ILE A 66 8.38 -6.22 18.83
N ILE A 67 8.75 -7.48 19.12
CA ILE A 67 9.31 -8.41 18.13
C ILE A 67 8.34 -8.67 16.98
N VAL A 68 7.05 -8.89 17.28
CA VAL A 68 6.02 -9.12 16.24
C VAL A 68 5.85 -7.87 15.35
N ILE A 69 5.80 -6.67 15.95
CA ILE A 69 5.74 -5.42 15.19
C ILE A 69 7.01 -5.24 14.34
N ALA A 70 8.19 -5.48 14.91
CA ALA A 70 9.46 -5.33 14.21
C ALA A 70 9.57 -6.31 13.02
N ALA A 71 9.21 -7.58 13.22
CA ALA A 71 9.17 -8.58 12.15
C ALA A 71 8.21 -8.18 11.03
N PHE A 72 7.05 -7.60 11.39
CA PHE A 72 6.07 -7.13 10.43
C PHE A 72 6.57 -5.92 9.61
N LEU A 73 7.18 -4.93 10.26
CA LEU A 73 7.82 -3.80 9.59
C LEU A 73 8.93 -4.28 8.65
N PHE A 74 9.73 -5.25 9.10
CA PHE A 74 10.81 -5.84 8.32
C PHE A 74 10.30 -6.60 7.08
N LEU A 75 9.26 -7.43 7.23
CA LEU A 75 8.61 -8.13 6.11
C LEU A 75 8.02 -7.15 5.08
N SER A 76 7.38 -6.08 5.56
CA SER A 76 6.79 -5.06 4.69
C SER A 76 7.87 -4.29 3.92
N PHE A 77 8.98 -3.97 4.59
CA PHE A 77 10.17 -3.40 3.96
C PHE A 77 10.77 -4.34 2.91
N LEU A 78 10.95 -5.63 3.23
CA LEU A 78 11.44 -6.63 2.28
C LEU A 78 10.54 -6.73 1.05
N TYR A 79 9.22 -6.79 1.24
CA TYR A 79 8.26 -6.79 0.14
C TYR A 79 8.47 -5.59 -0.78
N SER A 80 8.62 -4.39 -0.22
CA SER A 80 8.85 -3.16 -0.98
C SER A 80 10.12 -3.20 -1.83
N ARG A 81 11.16 -3.92 -1.38
CA ARG A 81 12.45 -4.05 -2.07
C ARG A 81 12.43 -5.12 -3.15
N ILE A 82 11.86 -6.29 -2.84
CA ILE A 82 11.77 -7.42 -3.76
C ILE A 82 10.86 -7.09 -4.95
N THR A 83 9.79 -6.34 -4.70
CA THR A 83 8.81 -5.97 -5.74
C THR A 83 9.11 -4.64 -6.41
N TYR A 84 10.31 -4.08 -6.22
CA TYR A 84 10.74 -2.87 -6.90
C TYR A 84 10.78 -3.09 -8.42
N PHE A 85 10.29 -2.11 -9.18
CA PHE A 85 10.31 -2.14 -10.63
C PHE A 85 10.58 -0.75 -11.21
N GLU A 86 11.17 -0.74 -12.39
CA GLU A 86 11.39 0.44 -13.22
C GLU A 86 10.98 0.08 -14.65
N LYS A 87 10.05 0.83 -15.21
CA LYS A 87 9.56 0.58 -16.57
C LYS A 87 9.01 1.84 -17.22
N GLU A 88 8.93 1.83 -18.54
CA GLU A 88 8.27 2.88 -19.29
C GLU A 88 6.80 2.50 -19.50
N ILE A 89 5.92 3.47 -19.27
CA ILE A 89 4.48 3.33 -19.51
C ILE A 89 3.98 4.48 -20.37
N THR A 90 2.96 4.21 -21.17
CA THR A 90 2.18 5.23 -21.85
C THR A 90 0.88 5.40 -21.06
N VAL A 91 0.60 6.60 -20.56
CA VAL A 91 -0.58 6.84 -19.73
C VAL A 91 -1.82 6.91 -20.62
N LYS A 92 -2.75 6.00 -20.41
CA LYS A 92 -4.04 5.97 -21.12
C LYS A 92 -5.03 6.92 -20.46
N GLU A 93 -5.23 6.77 -19.15
CA GLU A 93 -6.17 7.56 -18.38
C GLU A 93 -5.67 7.81 -16.95
N ILE A 94 -6.17 8.90 -16.38
CA ILE A 94 -5.87 9.34 -15.03
C ILE A 94 -7.20 9.49 -14.31
N ASN A 95 -7.43 8.63 -13.32
CA ASN A 95 -8.71 8.50 -12.64
C ASN A 95 -8.55 8.74 -11.14
N ASN A 96 -9.43 9.59 -10.60
CA ASN A 96 -9.64 9.70 -9.17
C ASN A 96 -10.81 8.78 -8.81
N THR A 97 -10.53 7.60 -8.29
CA THR A 97 -11.60 6.72 -7.81
C THR A 97 -11.92 7.09 -6.37
N PHE A 98 -13.14 7.55 -6.14
CA PHE A 98 -13.67 7.80 -4.80
C PHE A 98 -14.43 6.56 -4.34
N TYR A 99 -13.84 5.80 -3.40
CA TYR A 99 -14.58 4.80 -2.63
C TYR A 99 -14.93 5.42 -1.28
N GLY A 100 -16.14 6.00 -1.18
CA GLY A 100 -16.60 6.70 0.03
C GLY A 100 -15.81 7.98 0.32
N LYS A 101 -15.34 8.16 1.58
CA LYS A 101 -14.53 9.32 1.99
C LYS A 101 -13.06 9.26 1.55
N TYR A 102 -12.64 8.20 0.85
CA TYR A 102 -11.25 7.96 0.51
C TYR A 102 -11.07 7.96 -1.01
N GLY A 103 -10.51 9.05 -1.54
CA GLY A 103 -10.03 9.11 -2.92
C GLY A 103 -8.70 8.37 -3.07
N SER A 104 -8.58 7.57 -4.13
CA SER A 104 -7.31 6.99 -4.57
C SER A 104 -6.92 7.58 -5.91
N ASN A 105 -5.67 8.01 -6.02
CA ASN A 105 -5.09 8.50 -7.26
C ASN A 105 -4.64 7.29 -8.08
N ILE A 106 -5.30 7.07 -9.22
CA ILE A 106 -5.08 5.91 -10.07
C ILE A 106 -4.61 6.34 -11.45
N ILE A 107 -3.60 5.63 -11.96
CA ILE A 107 -3.08 5.79 -13.31
C ILE A 107 -3.27 4.46 -14.03
N VAL A 108 -3.79 4.51 -15.25
CA VAL A 108 -3.94 3.33 -16.10
C VAL A 108 -3.08 3.53 -17.34
N ASP A 109 -2.28 2.53 -17.68
CA ASP A 109 -1.48 2.54 -18.90
C ASP A 109 -2.24 1.99 -20.11
N THR A 110 -1.62 2.05 -21.29
CA THR A 110 -2.19 1.52 -22.54
C THR A 110 -2.39 0.02 -22.55
N ASP A 111 -1.70 -0.70 -21.65
CA ASP A 111 -1.77 -2.16 -21.51
C ASP A 111 -2.77 -2.57 -20.41
N ASP A 112 -3.64 -1.63 -19.98
CA ASP A 112 -4.65 -1.80 -18.93
C ASP A 112 -4.07 -2.20 -17.55
N ASN A 113 -2.79 -1.91 -17.30
CA ASN A 113 -2.24 -2.02 -15.97
C ASN A 113 -2.66 -0.81 -15.13
N ILE A 114 -3.04 -1.10 -13.88
CA ILE A 114 -3.52 -0.11 -12.92
C ILE A 114 -2.45 0.14 -11.87
N TYR A 115 -2.10 1.40 -11.68
CA TYR A 115 -1.15 1.85 -10.66
C TYR A 115 -1.80 2.83 -9.70
N SER A 116 -1.34 2.82 -8.45
CA SER A 116 -1.72 3.79 -7.45
C SER A 116 -0.59 4.79 -7.21
N VAL A 117 -0.94 6.06 -7.02
CA VAL A 117 0.01 7.08 -6.55
C VAL A 117 -0.33 7.43 -5.11
N SER A 118 0.51 6.97 -4.18
CA SER A 118 0.30 7.17 -2.74
C SER A 118 1.61 7.41 -2.01
N ASN A 119 1.53 8.04 -0.84
CA ASN A 119 2.70 8.27 0.00
C ASN A 119 3.21 6.94 0.55
N THR A 120 4.52 6.79 0.61
CA THR A 120 5.18 5.59 1.15
C THR A 120 6.37 5.97 2.02
N ILE A 121 6.42 5.36 3.20
CA ILE A 121 7.54 5.54 4.14
C ILE A 121 8.78 4.78 3.68
N TYR A 122 8.64 3.68 2.95
CA TYR A 122 9.75 2.81 2.55
C TYR A 122 10.72 3.44 1.57
N TYR A 123 10.21 4.40 0.79
CA TYR A 123 10.99 5.18 -0.18
C TYR A 123 11.03 6.68 0.18
N LEU A 124 10.59 7.04 1.39
CA LEU A 124 10.50 8.44 1.86
C LEU A 124 9.76 9.37 0.87
N GLN A 125 8.76 8.84 0.16
CA GLN A 125 8.00 9.57 -0.84
C GLN A 125 6.71 10.10 -0.20
N PHE A 126 6.66 11.40 0.07
CA PHE A 126 5.52 12.07 0.71
C PHE A 126 4.81 13.10 -0.17
N SER A 127 5.29 13.30 -1.39
CA SER A 127 4.75 14.22 -2.40
C SER A 127 3.92 13.52 -3.48
N SER A 128 3.15 12.48 -3.11
CA SER A 128 2.34 11.70 -4.08
C SER A 128 1.36 12.55 -4.89
N MET A 129 0.79 13.60 -4.28
CA MET A 129 -0.12 14.51 -4.98
C MET A 129 0.59 15.33 -6.07
N GLU A 130 1.81 15.80 -5.80
CA GLU A 130 2.61 16.54 -6.79
C GLU A 130 3.07 15.61 -7.91
N LEU A 131 3.46 14.39 -7.58
CA LEU A 131 3.80 13.36 -8.56
C LEU A 131 2.62 13.06 -9.46
N TYR A 132 1.44 12.88 -8.87
CA TYR A 132 0.20 12.65 -9.62
C TYR A 132 -0.16 13.83 -10.53
N ALA A 133 0.00 15.06 -10.05
CA ALA A 133 -0.28 16.26 -10.83
C ALA A 133 0.69 16.50 -12.01
N LYS A 134 1.89 15.90 -11.98
CA LYS A 134 2.89 15.97 -13.07
C LYS A 134 2.65 14.97 -14.20
N ILE A 135 1.80 13.98 -13.97
CA ILE A 135 1.51 12.94 -14.94
C ILE A 135 0.29 13.36 -15.76
N ASP A 136 0.41 13.35 -17.09
CA ASP A 136 -0.66 13.68 -18.01
C ASP A 136 -1.04 12.47 -18.88
N SER A 137 -2.32 12.36 -19.21
CA SER A 137 -2.83 11.37 -20.15
C SER A 137 -2.24 11.56 -21.55
N GLY A 138 -1.90 10.46 -22.22
CA GLY A 138 -1.34 10.42 -23.57
C GLY A 138 0.18 10.60 -23.64
N LYS A 139 0.85 10.86 -22.51
CA LYS A 139 2.32 11.00 -22.45
C LYS A 139 3.00 9.72 -21.98
N LYS A 140 4.27 9.59 -22.34
CA LYS A 140 5.15 8.49 -21.91
C LYS A 140 5.97 8.90 -20.70
N TYR A 141 6.03 8.00 -19.73
CA TYR A 141 6.80 8.21 -18.51
C TYR A 141 7.62 6.97 -18.18
N LYS A 142 8.86 7.18 -17.77
CA LYS A 142 9.67 6.19 -17.08
C LYS A 142 9.30 6.23 -15.60
N ILE A 143 8.56 5.22 -15.17
CA ILE A 143 8.07 5.11 -13.80
C ILE A 143 8.97 4.20 -12.97
N ARG A 144 9.06 4.54 -11.69
CA ARG A 144 9.64 3.71 -10.65
C ARG A 144 8.55 3.42 -9.64
N GLY A 145 8.49 2.19 -9.16
CA GLY A 145 7.43 1.75 -8.26
C GLY A 145 7.75 0.46 -7.55
N TYR A 146 6.81 0.01 -6.73
CA TYR A 146 6.88 -1.29 -6.10
C TYR A 146 5.50 -1.93 -5.93
N GLY A 147 5.48 -3.22 -5.70
CA GLY A 147 4.27 -4.01 -5.49
C GLY A 147 3.81 -4.75 -6.75
N LYS A 148 2.87 -5.67 -6.56
CA LYS A 148 2.29 -6.48 -7.63
C LYS A 148 0.79 -6.28 -7.71
N ARG A 149 0.24 -6.28 -8.92
CA ARG A 149 -1.21 -6.25 -9.13
C ARG A 149 -1.81 -7.57 -8.66
N ILE A 150 -2.74 -7.51 -7.71
CA ILE A 150 -3.55 -8.65 -7.29
C ILE A 150 -5.03 -8.23 -7.36
N PRO A 151 -5.73 -8.53 -8.47
CA PRO A 151 -7.08 -8.05 -8.74
C PRO A 151 -8.09 -8.40 -7.64
N PHE A 152 -8.07 -9.65 -7.16
CA PHE A 152 -9.01 -10.14 -6.14
C PHE A 152 -8.91 -9.39 -4.81
N LEU A 153 -7.74 -8.84 -4.49
CA LEU A 153 -7.49 -8.11 -3.26
C LEU A 153 -7.57 -6.59 -3.44
N GLY A 154 -7.90 -6.11 -4.64
CA GLY A 154 -7.88 -4.68 -4.95
C GLY A 154 -6.48 -4.05 -4.84
N LEU A 155 -5.42 -4.87 -4.84
CA LEU A 155 -4.04 -4.40 -4.69
C LEU A 155 -3.47 -3.98 -6.03
N SER A 156 -2.94 -2.77 -6.09
CA SER A 156 -2.25 -2.23 -7.26
C SER A 156 -0.83 -1.79 -6.89
N PRO A 157 0.13 -1.92 -7.81
CA PRO A 157 1.48 -1.39 -7.63
C PRO A 157 1.45 0.13 -7.33
N ILE A 158 2.38 0.58 -6.51
CA ILE A 158 2.52 1.98 -6.11
C ILE A 158 3.65 2.62 -6.91
N ILE A 159 3.36 3.75 -7.56
CA ILE A 159 4.38 4.57 -8.24
C ILE A 159 5.02 5.49 -7.19
N ILE A 160 6.36 5.47 -7.14
CA ILE A 160 7.16 6.32 -6.26
C ILE A 160 7.77 7.51 -6.99
N ASP A 161 8.03 7.38 -8.29
CA ASP A 161 8.57 8.44 -9.13
C ASP A 161 8.19 8.24 -10.60
N ALA A 162 8.10 9.32 -11.35
CA ALA A 162 7.80 9.31 -12.77
C ALA A 162 8.56 10.43 -13.48
N LYS A 163 9.31 10.06 -14.51
CA LYS A 163 10.06 11.01 -15.35
C LYS A 163 9.52 10.97 -16.78
N PRO A 164 9.24 12.12 -17.41
CA PRO A 164 8.79 12.14 -18.80
C PRO A 164 9.88 11.55 -19.70
N VAL A 165 9.47 10.72 -20.65
CA VAL A 165 10.34 10.26 -21.75
C VAL A 165 10.11 11.23 -22.91
N ALA A 166 11.18 11.82 -23.41
CA ALA A 166 11.16 12.77 -24.53
C ALA A 166 10.71 12.09 -25.83
#